data_AF-A0A3L7P5Z9-F1
#
_entry.id   AF-A0A3L7P5Z9-F1
#
_cell.length_a   1.000
_cell.length_b   1.000
_cell.length_c   1.000
_cell.angle_alpha   90.00
_cell.angle_beta   90.00
_cell.angle_gamma   90.00
#
_symmetry.space_group_name_H-M   'P 1'
#
loop_
_entity.id
_entity.type
_entity.pdbx_description
1 polymer ?
#
loop_
_entity_poly.entity_id
_entity_poly.type
_entity_poly.pdbx_seq_one_letter_code
_entity_poly.pdbx_strand_id
1 'polypeptide(L)'
;NHSAPSYYQKSKPGEDDVEPSLKKFLAKQFSSVAIEAHQNLAPARIGFGAGSLIGATRNRQQRNDLIDPQVGVLRVESTEGRKTIATLFNFTGHPVIIGSTNMFLSGEYPGAASRAVENLLGGVAIFTQGACGDITVNRSGDPFMEIERLGRTVAGEVIKVSGLIQCTDDVSLKFASQTLKLPARSMPDLDAAKQALAQGQAALDAAKAKPAPTAVVQTLDDKLRVLSMAVMRAEAIAADPTKKETELTAEVQVLQVGSVIYAAIPGEIFVEYALELRQRVKQDTGHSFCLIGYANGYLGYIVTPRAMETGGYEASVTRLQPLGGRSLTEAVMELVQQLDLN
;
A
#
# COMPACT_ATOMS: atom_id res chain seq x y z
N ASN A 1 -0.82 8.04 -2.38
CA ASN A 1 -0.76 9.15 -1.40
C ASN A 1 -2.20 9.57 -1.08
N HIS A 2 -2.41 10.43 -0.08
CA HIS A 2 -3.73 10.91 0.36
C HIS A 2 -3.99 12.40 0.00
N SER A 3 -3.18 12.97 -0.90
CA SER A 3 -3.18 14.39 -1.25
C SER A 3 -3.41 14.58 -2.75
N ALA A 4 -4.43 13.87 -3.28
CA ALA A 4 -4.83 13.87 -4.68
C ALA A 4 -6.37 13.79 -4.81
N PRO A 5 -6.96 14.21 -5.94
CA PRO A 5 -8.38 14.07 -6.18
C PRO A 5 -8.81 12.60 -6.12
N SER A 6 -10.00 12.32 -5.58
CA SER A 6 -10.48 10.95 -5.44
C SER A 6 -10.75 10.32 -6.81
N TYR A 7 -10.17 9.13 -7.05
CA TYR A 7 -10.44 8.31 -8.22
C TYR A 7 -11.66 7.38 -8.03
N TYR A 8 -12.05 7.12 -6.78
CA TYR A 8 -13.18 6.25 -6.43
C TYR A 8 -14.38 7.09 -6.00
N GLN A 9 -15.57 6.64 -6.43
CA GLN A 9 -16.82 7.28 -6.05
C GLN A 9 -17.06 6.95 -4.58
N LYS A 10 -17.12 7.98 -3.74
CA LYS A 10 -17.51 7.77 -2.34
C LYS A 10 -19.00 7.44 -2.32
N SER A 11 -19.40 6.62 -1.37
CA SER A 11 -20.75 6.06 -1.20
C SER A 11 -21.85 7.09 -0.87
N LYS A 12 -21.57 8.39 -0.87
CA LYS A 12 -22.59 9.45 -0.76
C LYS A 12 -22.86 10.07 -2.14
N PRO A 13 -24.08 9.94 -2.69
CA PRO A 13 -24.48 10.67 -3.88
C PRO A 13 -24.41 12.19 -3.64
N GLY A 14 -23.84 12.94 -4.59
CA GLY A 14 -24.03 14.39 -4.70
C GLY A 14 -22.94 15.32 -4.17
N GLU A 15 -21.92 14.84 -3.45
CA GLU A 15 -20.85 15.72 -2.92
C GLU A 15 -19.44 15.43 -3.46
N ASP A 16 -19.17 14.22 -3.99
CA ASP A 16 -17.82 13.77 -4.36
C ASP A 16 -17.87 12.71 -5.49
N ASP A 17 -18.66 12.95 -6.56
CA ASP A 17 -18.61 12.06 -7.72
C ASP A 17 -17.25 12.19 -8.41
N VAL A 18 -16.62 11.05 -8.73
CA VAL A 18 -15.35 11.06 -9.45
C VAL A 18 -15.56 11.77 -10.77
N GLU A 19 -14.81 12.84 -10.97
CA GLU A 19 -14.90 13.60 -12.21
C GLU A 19 -14.60 12.66 -13.39
N PRO A 20 -15.54 12.43 -14.33
CA PRO A 20 -15.31 11.51 -15.44
C PRO A 20 -14.10 11.91 -16.30
N SER A 21 -13.81 13.21 -16.37
CA SER A 21 -12.62 13.79 -16.99
C SER A 21 -11.33 13.27 -16.34
N LEU A 22 -11.26 13.17 -15.00
CA LEU A 22 -10.12 12.66 -14.26
C LEU A 22 -9.86 11.19 -14.58
N LYS A 23 -10.92 10.36 -14.64
CA LYS A 23 -10.77 8.94 -15.03
C LYS A 23 -10.19 8.80 -16.43
N LYS A 24 -10.74 9.56 -17.38
CA LYS A 24 -10.26 9.57 -18.77
C LYS A 24 -8.83 10.09 -18.88
N PHE A 25 -8.51 11.14 -18.13
CA PHE A 25 -7.16 11.70 -18.06
C PHE A 25 -6.16 10.66 -17.56
N LEU A 26 -6.42 10.02 -16.41
CA LEU A 26 -5.52 9.01 -15.83
C LEU A 26 -5.37 7.79 -16.73
N ALA A 27 -6.46 7.27 -17.31
CA ALA A 27 -6.38 6.15 -18.26
C ALA A 27 -5.50 6.49 -19.49
N LYS A 28 -5.59 7.73 -19.97
CA LYS A 28 -4.71 8.22 -21.04
C LYS A 28 -3.26 8.32 -20.54
N GLN A 29 -3.01 8.88 -19.36
CA GLN A 29 -1.64 8.99 -18.83
C GLN A 29 -0.99 7.61 -18.65
N PHE A 30 -1.69 6.64 -18.05
CA PHE A 30 -1.16 5.28 -17.84
C PHE A 30 -0.83 4.57 -19.16
N SER A 31 -1.67 4.70 -20.18
CA SER A 31 -1.35 4.12 -21.50
C SER A 31 -0.22 4.87 -22.20
N SER A 32 -0.16 6.20 -22.11
CA SER A 32 0.92 7.00 -22.69
C SER A 32 2.29 6.66 -22.09
N VAL A 33 2.43 6.54 -20.76
CA VAL A 33 3.74 6.21 -20.16
C VAL A 33 4.23 4.82 -20.56
N ALA A 34 3.32 3.85 -20.73
CA ALA A 34 3.69 2.52 -21.21
C ALA A 34 4.13 2.54 -22.69
N ILE A 35 3.41 3.28 -23.53
CA ILE A 35 3.78 3.47 -24.95
C ILE A 35 5.13 4.17 -25.07
N GLU A 36 5.35 5.25 -24.31
CA GLU A 36 6.61 5.99 -24.31
C GLU A 36 7.77 5.11 -23.84
N ALA A 37 7.60 4.33 -22.78
CA ALA A 37 8.63 3.38 -22.33
C ALA A 37 8.95 2.33 -23.40
N HIS A 38 7.94 1.83 -24.11
CA HIS A 38 8.13 0.86 -25.20
C HIS A 38 8.83 1.48 -26.42
N GLN A 39 8.55 2.74 -26.74
CA GLN A 39 9.19 3.46 -27.85
C GLN A 39 10.65 3.82 -27.56
N ASN A 40 11.03 3.91 -26.28
CA ASN A 40 12.38 4.25 -25.83
C ASN A 40 13.14 3.03 -25.30
N LEU A 41 12.85 1.82 -25.83
CA LEU A 41 13.62 0.62 -25.50
C LEU A 41 15.10 0.80 -25.88
N ALA A 42 15.98 0.41 -24.97
CA ALA A 42 17.43 0.49 -25.16
C ALA A 42 18.11 -0.73 -24.52
N PRO A 43 19.28 -1.16 -25.03
CA PRO A 43 20.11 -2.15 -24.36
C PRO A 43 20.46 -1.69 -22.93
N ALA A 44 20.23 -2.56 -21.96
CA ALA A 44 20.34 -2.21 -20.55
C ALA A 44 20.96 -3.33 -19.71
N ARG A 45 21.50 -2.94 -18.57
CA ARG A 45 21.94 -3.81 -17.48
C ARG A 45 21.09 -3.55 -16.25
N ILE A 46 20.78 -4.62 -15.53
CA ILE A 46 19.91 -4.56 -14.36
C ILE A 46 20.67 -5.15 -13.16
N GLY A 47 20.46 -4.56 -11.99
CA GLY A 47 20.95 -5.10 -10.73
C GLY A 47 20.00 -4.73 -9.59
N PHE A 48 20.03 -5.54 -8.54
CA PHE A 48 19.23 -5.34 -7.34
C PHE A 48 20.11 -5.26 -6.10
N GLY A 49 19.72 -4.40 -5.15
CA GLY A 49 20.29 -4.32 -3.82
C GLY A 49 19.22 -3.94 -2.79
N ALA A 50 19.50 -4.18 -1.51
CA ALA A 50 18.62 -3.80 -0.43
C ALA A 50 19.39 -3.09 0.69
N GLY A 51 18.80 -2.01 1.18
CA GLY A 51 19.24 -1.26 2.35
C GLY A 51 18.21 -1.29 3.47
N SER A 52 18.38 -0.43 4.47
CA SER A 52 17.45 -0.34 5.60
C SER A 52 17.36 1.06 6.20
N LEU A 53 16.15 1.47 6.58
CA LEU A 53 15.85 2.71 7.28
C LEU A 53 15.15 2.46 8.61
N ILE A 54 15.94 2.09 9.61
CA ILE A 54 15.45 1.91 10.99
C ILE A 54 15.06 3.27 11.58
N GLY A 55 13.89 3.34 12.22
CA GLY A 55 13.38 4.55 12.85
C GLY A 55 12.62 5.51 11.91
N ALA A 56 12.55 5.22 10.61
CA ALA A 56 11.74 6.02 9.67
C ALA A 56 10.23 5.75 9.81
N THR A 57 9.87 4.55 10.26
CA THR A 57 8.48 4.09 10.38
C THR A 57 8.22 3.49 11.75
N ARG A 58 6.94 3.31 12.07
CA ARG A 58 6.48 2.55 13.22
C ARG A 58 5.20 1.81 12.87
N ASN A 59 4.93 0.75 13.62
CA ASN A 59 3.62 0.12 13.58
C ASN A 59 2.59 1.01 14.30
N ARG A 60 1.41 1.20 13.70
CA ARG A 60 0.29 1.95 14.30
C ARG A 60 -0.77 1.02 14.90
N GLN A 61 -0.65 -0.28 14.70
CA GLN A 61 -1.54 -1.27 15.27
C GLN A 61 -1.17 -1.56 16.73
N GLN A 62 -2.17 -1.70 17.59
CA GLN A 62 -1.96 -1.95 19.01
C GLN A 62 -1.24 -3.30 19.24
N ARG A 63 -0.32 -3.33 20.20
CA ARG A 63 0.42 -4.55 20.60
C ARG A 63 1.19 -5.19 19.44
N ASN A 64 1.61 -4.39 18.47
CA ASN A 64 2.49 -4.78 17.39
C ASN A 64 3.63 -3.78 17.29
N ASP A 65 4.87 -4.27 17.29
CA ASP A 65 6.10 -3.48 17.12
C ASP A 65 6.84 -3.85 15.83
N LEU A 66 6.32 -4.81 15.07
CA LEU A 66 6.90 -5.24 13.82
C LEU A 66 6.89 -4.11 12.80
N ILE A 67 8.03 -3.91 12.17
CA ILE A 67 8.21 -2.98 11.06
C ILE A 67 9.00 -3.68 9.96
N ASP A 68 8.86 -3.16 8.74
CA ASP A 68 9.73 -3.51 7.63
C ASP A 68 10.62 -2.31 7.29
N PRO A 69 11.89 -2.29 7.77
CA PRO A 69 12.78 -1.18 7.51
C PRO A 69 13.44 -1.28 6.12
N GLN A 70 13.21 -2.34 5.35
CA GLN A 70 13.95 -2.57 4.11
C GLN A 70 13.67 -1.48 3.07
N VAL A 71 14.72 -1.08 2.35
CA VAL A 71 14.63 -0.30 1.11
C VAL A 71 15.17 -1.15 -0.02
N GLY A 72 14.30 -1.76 -0.82
CA GLY A 72 14.70 -2.51 -2.01
C GLY A 72 14.99 -1.54 -3.17
N VAL A 73 16.04 -1.78 -3.95
CA VAL A 73 16.45 -0.93 -5.07
C VAL A 73 16.81 -1.79 -6.27
N LEU A 74 16.11 -1.57 -7.38
CA LEU A 74 16.45 -2.09 -8.70
C LEU A 74 17.01 -0.95 -9.55
N ARG A 75 18.24 -1.09 -10.00
CA ARG A 75 18.89 -0.13 -10.89
C ARG A 75 18.90 -0.68 -12.31
N VAL A 76 18.52 0.16 -13.25
CA VAL A 76 18.61 -0.11 -14.69
C VAL A 76 19.52 0.93 -15.31
N GLU A 77 20.58 0.51 -15.98
CA GLU A 77 21.54 1.40 -16.64
C GLU A 77 21.78 1.01 -18.09
N SER A 78 22.13 1.99 -18.92
CA SER A 78 22.53 1.74 -20.31
C SER A 78 23.81 0.91 -20.37
N THR A 79 23.90 0.00 -21.34
CA THR A 79 25.17 -0.68 -21.64
C THR A 79 26.26 0.29 -22.08
N GLU A 80 25.87 1.41 -22.70
CA GLU A 80 26.76 2.48 -23.15
C GLU A 80 26.89 3.58 -22.10
N GLY A 81 28.12 3.85 -21.66
CA GLY A 81 28.41 4.93 -20.71
C GLY A 81 27.81 4.77 -19.31
N ARG A 82 27.09 3.66 -19.04
CA ARG A 82 26.49 3.30 -17.74
C ARG A 82 25.61 4.39 -17.12
N LYS A 83 24.93 5.17 -17.98
CA LYS A 83 23.95 6.15 -17.51
C LYS A 83 22.72 5.44 -16.95
N THR A 84 22.21 5.90 -15.80
CA THR A 84 20.95 5.43 -15.23
C THR A 84 19.81 5.66 -16.21
N ILE A 85 19.05 4.60 -16.51
CA ILE A 85 17.79 4.66 -17.26
C ILE A 85 16.64 4.79 -16.26
N ALA A 86 16.61 3.91 -15.26
CA ALA A 86 15.59 3.90 -14.24
C ALA A 86 16.12 3.39 -12.90
N THR A 87 15.52 3.88 -11.81
CA THR A 87 15.68 3.34 -10.46
C THR A 87 14.31 3.04 -9.90
N LEU A 88 13.99 1.75 -9.73
CA LEU A 88 12.81 1.35 -8.96
C LEU A 88 13.22 1.14 -7.52
N PHE A 89 12.44 1.66 -6.57
CA PHE A 89 12.69 1.47 -5.15
C PHE A 89 11.42 1.14 -4.39
N ASN A 90 11.54 0.26 -3.40
CA ASN A 90 10.44 -0.23 -2.57
C ASN A 90 10.69 0.17 -1.11
N PHE A 91 9.69 0.76 -0.46
CA PHE A 91 9.78 1.09 0.96
C PHE A 91 8.41 1.00 1.63
N THR A 92 8.41 0.52 2.87
CA THR A 92 7.21 0.32 3.67
C THR A 92 6.96 1.52 4.60
N GLY A 93 6.22 2.51 4.10
CA GLY A 93 5.74 3.63 4.92
C GLY A 93 4.48 4.26 4.36
N HIS A 94 3.46 4.50 5.17
CA HIS A 94 2.18 5.00 4.65
C HIS A 94 2.27 6.51 4.35
N PRO A 95 1.97 6.98 3.12
CA PRO A 95 2.13 8.38 2.71
C PRO A 95 0.96 9.25 3.16
N VAL A 96 0.92 9.52 4.47
CA VAL A 96 -0.11 10.30 5.18
C VAL A 96 0.52 11.40 6.05
N ILE A 97 1.60 12.05 5.58
CA ILE A 97 2.27 13.10 6.37
C ILE A 97 1.39 14.33 6.45
N ILE A 98 0.74 14.75 5.37
CA ILE A 98 -0.24 15.82 5.41
C ILE A 98 -1.60 15.28 5.87
N GLY A 99 -2.27 16.03 6.75
CA GLY A 99 -3.58 15.68 7.28
C GLY A 99 -4.74 15.92 6.29
N SER A 100 -5.92 15.41 6.64
CA SER A 100 -7.11 15.41 5.79
C SER A 100 -7.72 16.79 5.47
N THR A 101 -7.25 17.86 6.11
CA THR A 101 -7.71 19.24 5.86
C THR A 101 -6.92 19.94 4.75
N ASN A 102 -5.91 19.27 4.18
CA ASN A 102 -5.11 19.81 3.11
C ASN A 102 -5.85 19.80 1.76
N MET A 103 -5.73 20.90 1.04
CA MET A 103 -6.30 21.07 -0.31
C MET A 103 -5.21 21.17 -1.39
N PHE A 104 -3.93 21.08 -1.04
CA PHE A 104 -2.83 21.10 -2.01
C PHE A 104 -2.55 19.71 -2.57
N LEU A 105 -2.30 19.65 -3.88
CA LEU A 105 -1.82 18.43 -4.52
C LEU A 105 -0.39 18.13 -4.07
N SER A 106 -0.14 16.87 -3.70
CA SER A 106 1.20 16.45 -3.27
C SER A 106 1.48 15.00 -3.62
N GLY A 107 2.69 14.75 -4.11
CA GLY A 107 3.25 13.41 -4.22
C GLY A 107 3.64 12.79 -2.87
N GLU A 108 3.50 13.52 -1.76
CA GLU A 108 3.95 13.16 -0.41
C GLU A 108 5.46 12.82 -0.39
N TYR A 109 5.93 12.18 0.68
CA TYR A 109 7.31 11.73 0.77
C TYR A 109 7.75 10.82 -0.40
N PRO A 110 6.89 9.95 -1.02
CA PRO A 110 7.31 9.17 -2.18
C PRO A 110 7.68 10.05 -3.37
N GLY A 111 6.87 11.08 -3.66
CA GLY A 111 7.18 12.04 -4.72
C GLY A 111 8.44 12.86 -4.41
N ALA A 112 8.65 13.25 -3.15
CA ALA A 112 9.89 13.91 -2.74
C ALA A 112 11.12 13.00 -2.87
N ALA A 113 10.98 11.72 -2.53
CA ALA A 113 12.03 10.72 -2.71
C ALA A 113 12.37 10.50 -4.19
N SER A 114 11.35 10.29 -5.05
CA SER A 114 11.56 10.13 -6.49
C SER A 114 12.31 11.32 -7.09
N ARG A 115 11.85 12.56 -6.83
CA ARG A 115 12.54 13.77 -7.33
C ARG A 115 14.00 13.84 -6.88
N ALA A 116 14.28 13.52 -5.61
CA ALA A 116 15.64 13.55 -5.08
C ALA A 116 16.54 12.48 -5.73
N VAL A 117 16.00 11.28 -5.99
CA VAL A 117 16.71 10.21 -6.72
C VAL A 117 16.97 10.63 -8.17
N GLU A 118 15.97 11.14 -8.89
CA GLU A 118 16.11 11.60 -10.29
C GLU A 118 17.14 12.72 -10.42
N ASN A 119 17.11 13.69 -9.51
CA ASN A 119 18.06 14.81 -9.52
C ASN A 119 19.52 14.37 -9.35
N LEU A 120 19.78 13.28 -8.61
CA LEU A 120 21.15 12.84 -8.35
C LEU A 120 21.62 11.74 -9.29
N LEU A 121 20.77 10.75 -9.59
CA LEU A 121 21.14 9.58 -10.37
C LEU A 121 20.79 9.72 -11.87
N GLY A 122 19.90 10.65 -12.21
CA GLY A 122 19.28 10.71 -13.53
C GLY A 122 18.30 9.55 -13.78
N GLY A 123 17.75 9.51 -14.99
CA GLY A 123 16.72 8.53 -15.34
C GLY A 123 15.40 8.77 -14.60
N VAL A 124 14.50 7.78 -14.67
CA VAL A 124 13.19 7.82 -14.01
C VAL A 124 13.24 7.10 -12.65
N ALA A 125 12.69 7.70 -11.59
CA ALA A 125 12.63 7.05 -10.28
C ALA A 125 11.21 6.57 -9.92
N ILE A 126 11.04 5.25 -9.83
CA ILE A 126 9.75 4.60 -9.59
C ILE A 126 9.66 4.12 -8.15
N PHE A 127 8.80 4.75 -7.36
CA PHE A 127 8.48 4.28 -6.01
C PHE A 127 7.42 3.18 -6.05
N THR A 128 7.62 2.12 -5.27
CA THR A 128 6.63 1.10 -4.98
C THR A 128 6.39 0.99 -3.47
N GLN A 129 5.13 0.79 -3.10
CA GLN A 129 4.71 0.79 -1.71
C GLN A 129 4.79 -0.63 -1.13
N GLY A 130 5.52 -0.79 -0.02
CA GLY A 130 5.51 -2.05 0.74
C GLY A 130 4.23 -2.29 1.54
N ALA A 131 4.23 -3.30 2.41
CA ALA A 131 3.09 -3.68 3.24
C ALA A 131 2.81 -2.66 4.37
N CYS A 132 2.17 -1.53 4.05
CA CYS A 132 1.93 -0.45 4.99
C CYS A 132 0.50 -0.39 5.55
N GLY A 133 -0.24 -1.50 5.55
CA GLY A 133 -1.60 -1.54 6.12
C GLY A 133 -1.62 -1.12 7.58
N ASP A 134 -0.62 -1.53 8.36
CA ASP A 134 -0.46 -1.21 9.78
C ASP A 134 0.81 -0.39 10.07
N ILE A 135 1.50 0.10 9.03
CA ILE A 135 2.71 0.91 9.18
C ILE A 135 2.37 2.37 8.96
N THR A 136 2.94 3.25 9.78
CA THR A 136 2.93 4.69 9.54
C THR A 136 4.35 5.24 9.62
N VAL A 137 4.53 6.45 9.12
CA VAL A 137 5.84 7.12 9.13
C VAL A 137 6.05 7.88 10.43
N ASN A 138 7.29 7.91 10.91
CA ASN A 138 7.67 8.74 12.03
C ASN A 138 7.84 10.17 11.55
N ARG A 139 7.15 11.07 12.27
CA ARG A 139 7.17 12.50 11.97
C ARG A 139 7.16 13.32 13.25
N SER A 140 7.86 14.44 13.23
CA SER A 140 7.91 15.39 14.34
C SER A 140 8.07 16.81 13.80
N GLY A 141 6.96 17.51 13.60
CA GLY A 141 6.98 18.92 13.18
C GLY A 141 6.03 19.21 12.03
N ASP A 142 6.38 20.24 11.26
CA ASP A 142 5.60 20.72 10.13
C ASP A 142 5.44 19.65 9.04
N PRO A 143 4.22 19.39 8.54
CA PRO A 143 3.98 18.35 7.55
C PRO A 143 4.78 18.50 6.24
N PHE A 144 4.96 19.72 5.74
CA PHE A 144 5.65 19.95 4.46
C PHE A 144 7.17 19.75 4.63
N MET A 145 7.73 20.20 5.75
CA MET A 145 9.12 19.90 6.08
C MET A 145 9.33 18.39 6.29
N GLU A 146 8.38 17.68 6.89
CA GLU A 146 8.47 16.23 7.12
C GLU A 146 8.37 15.41 5.83
N ILE A 147 7.60 15.86 4.84
CA ILE A 147 7.61 15.28 3.48
C ILE A 147 9.02 15.33 2.90
N GLU A 148 9.65 16.50 2.94
CA GLU A 148 10.98 16.69 2.37
C GLU A 148 12.05 15.95 3.18
N ARG A 149 11.96 15.95 4.51
CA ARG A 149 12.88 15.20 5.39
C ARG A 149 12.81 13.70 5.10
N LEU A 150 11.61 13.10 5.11
CA LEU A 150 11.47 11.68 4.86
C LEU A 150 11.80 11.33 3.41
N GLY A 151 11.38 12.16 2.45
CA GLY A 151 11.73 12.00 1.04
C GLY A 151 13.24 11.92 0.83
N ARG A 152 14.01 12.86 1.42
CA ARG A 152 15.48 12.84 1.39
C ARG A 152 16.09 11.67 2.14
N THR A 153 15.48 11.24 3.24
CA THR A 153 15.94 10.07 4.01
C THR A 153 15.83 8.80 3.18
N VAL A 154 14.67 8.59 2.52
CA VAL A 154 14.45 7.46 1.61
C VAL A 154 15.39 7.55 0.41
N ALA A 155 15.47 8.71 -0.25
CA ALA A 155 16.36 8.90 -1.39
C ALA A 155 17.83 8.65 -1.04
N GLY A 156 18.31 9.11 0.13
CA GLY A 156 19.68 8.88 0.59
C GLY A 156 20.02 7.39 0.70
N GLU A 157 19.10 6.58 1.23
CA GLU A 157 19.28 5.13 1.27
C GLU A 157 19.28 4.53 -0.14
N VAL A 158 18.36 4.96 -1.01
CA VAL A 158 18.28 4.50 -2.41
C VAL A 158 19.58 4.80 -3.16
N ILE A 159 20.10 6.02 -3.03
CA ILE A 159 21.35 6.46 -3.64
C ILE A 159 22.53 5.64 -3.14
N LYS A 160 22.62 5.45 -1.81
CA LYS A 160 23.67 4.63 -1.18
C LYS A 160 23.66 3.20 -1.72
N VAL A 161 22.48 2.56 -1.73
CA VAL A 161 22.33 1.19 -2.24
C VAL A 161 22.63 1.13 -3.73
N SER A 162 22.12 2.07 -4.52
CA SER A 162 22.33 2.15 -5.98
C SER A 162 23.82 2.24 -6.36
N GLY A 163 24.64 2.92 -5.55
CA GLY A 163 26.09 2.97 -5.73
C GLY A 163 26.82 1.64 -5.46
N LEU A 164 26.19 0.70 -4.75
CA LEU A 164 26.73 -0.62 -4.43
C LEU A 164 26.22 -1.73 -5.37
N ILE A 165 25.19 -1.45 -6.17
CA ILE A 165 24.63 -2.43 -7.10
C ILE A 165 25.59 -2.66 -8.27
N GLN A 166 25.88 -3.94 -8.52
CA GLN A 166 26.53 -4.38 -9.75
C GLN A 166 25.45 -4.84 -10.74
N CYS A 167 25.32 -4.12 -11.86
CA CYS A 167 24.38 -4.46 -12.91
C CYS A 167 24.98 -5.47 -13.91
N THR A 168 24.15 -6.35 -14.42
CA THR A 168 24.47 -7.35 -15.46
C THR A 168 23.50 -7.25 -16.63
N ASP A 169 23.94 -7.64 -17.83
CA ASP A 169 23.09 -7.82 -19.01
C ASP A 169 22.52 -9.25 -19.12
N ASP A 170 22.96 -10.17 -18.25
CA ASP A 170 22.37 -11.51 -18.08
C ASP A 170 21.29 -11.49 -16.99
N VAL A 171 20.04 -11.26 -17.41
CA VAL A 171 18.89 -11.07 -16.51
C VAL A 171 17.75 -11.97 -16.93
N SER A 172 17.33 -12.87 -16.05
CA SER A 172 16.10 -13.64 -16.21
C SER A 172 14.88 -12.81 -15.79
N LEU A 173 13.82 -12.91 -16.60
CA LEU A 173 12.51 -12.33 -16.32
C LEU A 173 11.48 -13.45 -16.34
N LYS A 174 10.74 -13.61 -15.24
CA LYS A 174 9.66 -14.58 -15.16
C LYS A 174 8.44 -13.95 -14.49
N PHE A 175 7.26 -14.31 -14.97
CA PHE A 175 6.01 -13.72 -14.53
C PHE A 175 4.93 -14.79 -14.38
N ALA A 176 4.14 -14.70 -13.32
CA ALA A 176 2.94 -15.50 -13.15
C ALA A 176 1.88 -14.66 -12.43
N SER A 177 0.60 -14.94 -12.72
CA SER A 177 -0.52 -14.28 -12.06
C SER A 177 -1.68 -15.23 -11.85
N GLN A 178 -2.49 -14.95 -10.82
CA GLN A 178 -3.76 -15.63 -10.61
C GLN A 178 -4.80 -14.68 -10.02
N THR A 179 -6.07 -14.96 -10.33
CA THR A 179 -7.22 -14.26 -9.77
C THR A 179 -7.92 -15.14 -8.75
N LEU A 180 -8.07 -14.64 -7.52
CA LEU A 180 -8.76 -15.31 -6.42
C LEU A 180 -10.16 -14.73 -6.20
N LYS A 181 -11.06 -15.60 -5.75
CA LYS A 181 -12.34 -15.22 -5.14
C LYS A 181 -12.21 -15.40 -3.63
N LEU A 182 -12.18 -14.28 -2.90
CA LEU A 182 -12.03 -14.28 -1.45
C LEU A 182 -13.39 -14.02 -0.81
N PRO A 183 -13.79 -14.78 0.22
CA PRO A 183 -15.06 -14.55 0.89
C PRO A 183 -15.07 -13.18 1.59
N ALA A 184 -16.13 -12.41 1.34
CA ALA A 184 -16.33 -11.12 1.99
C ALA A 184 -16.78 -11.31 3.44
N ARG A 185 -16.47 -10.33 4.28
CA ARG A 185 -16.96 -10.25 5.65
C ARG A 185 -18.45 -9.93 5.64
N SER A 186 -19.22 -10.61 6.48
CA SER A 186 -20.63 -10.28 6.70
C SER A 186 -20.77 -8.89 7.31
N MET A 187 -21.64 -8.08 6.71
CA MET A 187 -22.04 -6.78 7.26
C MET A 187 -23.26 -6.94 8.17
N PRO A 188 -23.37 -6.13 9.24
CA PRO A 188 -24.62 -6.04 9.99
C PRO A 188 -25.76 -5.57 9.07
N ASP A 189 -26.99 -5.99 9.38
CA ASP A 189 -28.16 -5.41 8.76
C ASP A 189 -28.34 -3.93 9.17
N LEU A 190 -29.24 -3.23 8.48
CA LEU A 190 -29.44 -1.80 8.66
C LEU A 190 -29.88 -1.43 10.08
N ASP A 191 -30.74 -2.23 10.70
CA ASP A 191 -31.25 -1.95 12.04
C ASP A 191 -30.15 -2.15 13.08
N ALA A 192 -29.41 -3.26 13.00
CA ALA A 192 -28.26 -3.52 13.84
C ALA A 192 -27.18 -2.44 13.68
N ALA A 193 -26.90 -1.99 12.45
CA ALA A 193 -25.94 -0.92 12.19
C ALA A 193 -26.39 0.42 12.81
N LYS A 194 -27.67 0.80 12.66
CA LYS A 194 -28.24 2.02 13.24
C LYS A 194 -28.25 1.97 14.77
N GLN A 195 -28.58 0.82 15.36
CA GLN A 195 -28.52 0.63 16.81
C GLN A 195 -27.09 0.77 17.32
N ALA A 196 -26.11 0.16 16.66
CA ALA A 196 -24.71 0.27 17.04
C ALA A 196 -24.21 1.73 16.93
N LEU A 197 -24.59 2.46 15.87
CA LEU A 197 -24.26 3.89 15.72
C LEU A 197 -24.87 4.73 16.85
N ALA A 198 -26.15 4.52 17.17
CA ALA A 198 -26.83 5.24 18.25
C ALA A 198 -26.17 4.97 19.63
N GLN A 199 -25.81 3.71 19.90
CA GLN A 199 -25.06 3.34 21.11
C GLN A 199 -23.68 3.99 21.15
N GLY A 200 -22.97 4.02 20.01
CA GLY A 200 -21.69 4.69 19.88
C GLY A 200 -21.77 6.20 20.15
N GLN A 201 -22.80 6.86 19.62
CA GLN A 201 -23.06 8.28 19.85
C GLN A 201 -23.34 8.56 21.32
N ALA A 202 -24.21 7.77 21.95
CA ALA A 202 -24.51 7.90 23.38
C ALA A 202 -23.26 7.71 24.26
N ALA A 203 -22.38 6.77 23.90
CA ALA A 203 -21.11 6.56 24.60
C ALA A 203 -20.15 7.76 24.46
N LEU A 204 -20.07 8.36 23.26
CA LEU A 204 -19.27 9.56 23.01
C LEU A 204 -19.81 10.77 23.80
N ASP A 205 -21.12 10.98 23.79
CA ASP A 205 -21.76 12.08 24.51
C ASP A 205 -21.57 11.93 26.03
N ALA A 206 -21.73 10.72 26.56
CA ALA A 206 -21.47 10.42 27.96
C ALA A 206 -20.00 10.65 28.35
N ALA A 207 -19.06 10.35 27.46
CA ALA A 207 -17.64 10.62 27.67
C ALA A 207 -17.32 12.12 27.65
N LYS A 208 -17.95 12.90 26.74
CA LYS A 208 -17.79 14.36 26.66
C LYS A 208 -18.45 15.11 27.82
N ALA A 209 -19.52 14.55 28.40
CA ALA A 209 -20.22 15.13 29.54
C ALA A 209 -19.44 15.02 30.87
N LYS A 210 -18.36 14.24 30.91
CA LYS A 210 -17.48 14.06 32.06
C LYS A 210 -16.05 14.47 31.69
N PRO A 211 -15.16 14.77 32.65
CA PRO A 211 -13.74 14.98 32.37
C PRO A 211 -13.07 13.64 31.99
N ALA A 212 -13.30 13.19 30.76
CA ALA A 212 -12.63 12.03 30.18
C ALA A 212 -11.29 12.45 29.54
N PRO A 213 -10.26 11.57 29.55
CA PRO A 213 -9.02 11.85 28.84
C PRO A 213 -9.28 12.07 27.35
N THR A 214 -8.59 13.04 26.73
CA THR A 214 -8.73 13.38 25.30
C THR A 214 -8.58 12.16 24.39
N ALA A 215 -7.64 11.26 24.71
CA ALA A 215 -7.42 10.02 23.97
C ALA A 215 -8.66 9.10 23.95
N VAL A 216 -9.44 9.07 25.04
CA VAL A 216 -10.68 8.27 25.13
C VAL A 216 -11.75 8.87 24.22
N VAL A 217 -11.93 10.19 24.26
CA VAL A 217 -12.88 10.89 23.40
C VAL A 217 -12.53 10.69 21.93
N GLN A 218 -11.25 10.81 21.57
CA GLN A 218 -10.78 10.58 20.20
C GLN A 218 -11.01 9.14 19.74
N THR A 219 -10.75 8.15 20.59
CA THR A 219 -11.00 6.73 20.27
C THR A 219 -12.49 6.47 20.00
N LEU A 220 -13.38 7.09 20.78
CA LEU A 220 -14.83 6.97 20.58
C LEU A 220 -15.29 7.68 19.31
N ASP A 221 -14.71 8.83 19.00
CA ASP A 221 -14.97 9.57 17.75
C ASP A 221 -14.55 8.75 16.52
N ASP A 222 -13.34 8.17 16.53
CA ASP A 222 -12.87 7.29 15.45
C ASP A 222 -13.77 6.06 15.29
N LYS A 223 -14.22 5.46 16.40
CA LYS A 223 -15.19 4.35 16.38
C LYS A 223 -16.53 4.78 15.77
N LEU A 224 -17.00 5.98 16.08
CA LEU A 224 -18.25 6.52 15.54
C LEU A 224 -18.16 6.70 14.01
N ARG A 225 -17.00 7.11 13.49
CA ARG A 225 -16.76 7.21 12.04
C ARG A 225 -16.88 5.86 11.35
N VAL A 226 -16.32 4.81 11.95
CA VAL A 226 -16.45 3.43 11.44
C VAL A 226 -17.90 2.96 11.47
N LEU A 227 -18.62 3.20 12.57
CA LEU A 227 -20.05 2.84 12.67
C LEU A 227 -20.90 3.59 11.63
N SER A 228 -20.59 4.86 11.38
CA SER A 228 -21.27 5.66 10.35
C SER A 228 -21.02 5.09 8.94
N MET A 229 -19.82 4.59 8.66
CA MET A 229 -19.52 3.89 7.41
C MET A 229 -20.30 2.58 7.30
N ALA A 230 -20.47 1.84 8.40
CA ALA A 230 -21.26 0.61 8.42
C ALA A 230 -22.74 0.87 8.11
N VAL A 231 -23.33 1.92 8.69
CA VAL A 231 -24.71 2.36 8.37
C VAL A 231 -24.82 2.72 6.89
N MET A 232 -23.92 3.55 6.37
CA MET A 232 -23.94 3.95 4.96
C MET A 232 -23.88 2.75 4.01
N ARG A 233 -23.06 1.75 4.31
CA ARG A 233 -23.00 0.50 3.53
C ARG A 233 -24.29 -0.31 3.66
N ALA A 234 -24.84 -0.44 4.86
CA ALA A 234 -26.09 -1.15 5.09
C ALA A 234 -27.28 -0.48 4.38
N GLU A 235 -27.33 0.86 4.35
CA GLU A 235 -28.33 1.63 3.60
C GLU A 235 -28.20 1.39 2.09
N ALA A 236 -26.96 1.39 1.57
CA ALA A 236 -26.71 1.09 0.17
C ALA A 236 -27.17 -0.33 -0.22
N ILE A 237 -26.94 -1.33 0.65
CA ILE A 237 -27.38 -2.72 0.44
C ILE A 237 -28.91 -2.84 0.56
N ALA A 238 -29.53 -2.14 1.50
CA ALA A 238 -30.99 -2.12 1.65
C ALA A 238 -31.68 -1.48 0.44
N ALA A 239 -31.08 -0.45 -0.15
CA ALA A 239 -31.57 0.20 -1.37
C ALA A 239 -31.31 -0.64 -2.63
N ASP A 240 -30.20 -1.38 -2.67
CA ASP A 240 -29.82 -2.24 -3.79
C ASP A 240 -29.09 -3.49 -3.28
N PRO A 241 -29.79 -4.64 -3.16
CA PRO A 241 -29.23 -5.88 -2.66
C PRO A 241 -28.03 -6.40 -3.46
N THR A 242 -27.85 -5.97 -4.71
CA THR A 242 -26.70 -6.37 -5.54
C THR A 242 -25.37 -5.78 -5.05
N LYS A 243 -25.43 -4.73 -4.21
CA LYS A 243 -24.26 -4.15 -3.53
C LYS A 243 -23.76 -4.98 -2.35
N LYS A 244 -24.48 -6.04 -1.97
CA LYS A 244 -24.04 -6.94 -0.91
C LYS A 244 -22.85 -7.76 -1.40
N GLU A 245 -21.70 -7.51 -0.81
CA GLU A 245 -20.49 -8.27 -1.08
C GLU A 245 -20.58 -9.64 -0.41
N THR A 246 -20.61 -10.71 -1.22
CA THR A 246 -20.42 -12.09 -0.76
C THR A 246 -18.99 -12.57 -1.00
N GLU A 247 -18.36 -12.05 -2.04
CA GLU A 247 -17.02 -12.41 -2.49
C GLU A 247 -16.32 -11.20 -3.11
N LEU A 248 -15.01 -11.13 -2.92
CA LEU A 248 -14.12 -10.10 -3.43
C LEU A 248 -13.14 -10.74 -4.42
N THR A 249 -12.94 -10.08 -5.56
CA THR A 249 -11.99 -10.56 -6.57
C THR A 249 -10.63 -9.91 -6.33
N ALA A 250 -9.58 -10.72 -6.29
CA ALA A 250 -8.22 -10.26 -6.04
C ALA A 250 -7.27 -10.81 -7.10
N GLU A 251 -6.59 -9.95 -7.84
CA GLU A 251 -5.51 -10.35 -8.74
C GLU A 251 -4.17 -10.26 -8.00
N VAL A 252 -3.46 -11.38 -7.94
CA VAL A 252 -2.09 -11.46 -7.41
C VAL A 252 -1.15 -11.73 -8.57
N GLN A 253 -0.04 -11.02 -8.62
CA GLN A 253 1.00 -11.22 -9.61
C GLN A 253 2.36 -11.39 -8.92
N VAL A 254 3.22 -12.21 -9.51
CA VAL A 254 4.62 -12.34 -9.13
C VAL A 254 5.48 -12.08 -10.35
N LEU A 255 6.48 -11.21 -10.20
CA LEU A 255 7.46 -10.88 -11.23
C LEU A 255 8.87 -11.07 -10.65
N GLN A 256 9.63 -11.98 -11.25
CA GLN A 256 11.05 -12.14 -10.98
C GLN A 256 11.87 -11.32 -11.97
N VAL A 257 12.84 -10.56 -11.46
CA VAL A 257 13.80 -9.78 -12.23
C VAL A 257 15.20 -10.04 -11.67
N GLY A 258 15.97 -10.89 -12.35
CA GLY A 258 17.29 -11.31 -11.86
C GLY A 258 17.21 -11.88 -10.44
N SER A 259 17.91 -11.29 -9.48
CA SER A 259 17.99 -11.83 -8.11
C SER A 259 16.85 -11.41 -7.17
N VAL A 260 15.81 -10.72 -7.66
CA VAL A 260 14.67 -10.25 -6.85
C VAL A 260 13.33 -10.73 -7.41
N ILE A 261 12.42 -11.02 -6.50
CA ILE A 261 11.02 -11.33 -6.76
C ILE A 261 10.14 -10.21 -6.18
N TYR A 262 9.23 -9.69 -7.00
CA TYR A 262 8.18 -8.77 -6.59
C TYR A 262 6.84 -9.50 -6.53
N ALA A 263 6.05 -9.26 -5.48
CA ALA A 263 4.67 -9.70 -5.40
C ALA A 263 3.70 -8.52 -5.32
N ALA A 264 2.80 -8.42 -6.28
CA ALA A 264 1.77 -7.39 -6.35
C ALA A 264 0.49 -7.85 -5.64
N ILE A 265 0.02 -7.06 -4.67
CA ILE A 265 -1.17 -7.34 -3.85
C ILE A 265 -2.18 -6.19 -3.95
N PRO A 266 -3.47 -6.48 -4.19
CA PRO A 266 -4.50 -5.47 -4.45
C PRO A 266 -5.08 -4.88 -3.16
N GLY A 267 -4.26 -4.34 -2.26
CA GLY A 267 -4.77 -3.71 -1.04
C GLY A 267 -3.69 -3.31 -0.04
N GLU A 268 -4.14 -2.95 1.15
CA GLU A 268 -3.30 -2.49 2.26
C GLU A 268 -2.98 -3.67 3.18
N ILE A 269 -1.98 -4.45 2.79
CA ILE A 269 -1.58 -5.63 3.54
C ILE A 269 -0.70 -5.28 4.74
N PHE A 270 -0.91 -6.03 5.82
CA PHE A 270 -0.17 -5.92 7.07
C PHE A 270 1.27 -6.41 6.93
N VAL A 271 2.18 -5.78 7.68
CA VAL A 271 3.63 -5.98 7.55
C VAL A 271 4.08 -7.42 7.82
N GLU A 272 3.38 -8.14 8.70
CA GLU A 272 3.73 -9.52 9.07
C GLU A 272 3.74 -10.44 7.85
N TYR A 273 2.80 -10.25 6.93
CA TYR A 273 2.72 -11.04 5.70
C TYR A 273 3.92 -10.78 4.77
N ALA A 274 4.37 -9.52 4.64
CA ALA A 274 5.54 -9.21 3.83
C ALA A 274 6.83 -9.78 4.42
N LEU A 275 6.98 -9.71 5.74
CA LEU A 275 8.13 -10.27 6.46
C LEU A 275 8.18 -11.80 6.30
N GLU A 276 7.05 -12.46 6.47
CA GLU A 276 6.94 -13.92 6.29
C GLU A 276 7.23 -14.34 4.85
N LEU A 277 6.61 -13.68 3.86
CA LEU A 277 6.86 -13.97 2.45
C LEU A 277 8.33 -13.77 2.08
N ARG A 278 8.95 -12.69 2.56
CA ARG A 278 10.37 -12.46 2.34
C ARG A 278 11.23 -13.59 2.88
N GLN A 279 10.93 -14.06 4.09
CA GLN A 279 11.66 -15.17 4.70
C GLN A 279 11.47 -16.46 3.89
N ARG A 280 10.23 -16.83 3.56
CA ARG A 280 9.90 -18.04 2.81
C ARG A 280 10.51 -18.03 1.41
N VAL A 281 10.37 -16.94 0.66
CA VAL A 281 10.99 -16.78 -0.66
C VAL A 281 12.50 -16.90 -0.58
N LYS A 282 13.15 -16.26 0.40
CA LYS A 282 14.60 -16.36 0.57
C LYS A 282 15.04 -17.79 0.88
N GLN A 283 14.29 -18.50 1.71
CA GLN A 283 14.56 -19.90 2.08
C GLN A 283 14.37 -20.86 0.90
N ASP A 284 13.26 -20.72 0.17
CA ASP A 284 12.87 -21.66 -0.88
C ASP A 284 13.64 -21.44 -2.19
N THR A 285 14.04 -20.19 -2.48
CA THR A 285 14.57 -19.81 -3.81
C THR A 285 15.93 -19.12 -3.78
N GLY A 286 16.40 -18.69 -2.61
CA GLY A 286 17.60 -17.85 -2.49
C GLY A 286 17.45 -16.40 -2.99
N HIS A 287 16.33 -16.02 -3.60
CA HIS A 287 16.09 -14.69 -4.15
C HIS A 287 15.75 -13.66 -3.06
N SER A 288 15.95 -12.39 -3.38
CA SER A 288 15.43 -11.26 -2.59
C SER A 288 13.93 -11.08 -2.86
N PHE A 289 13.22 -10.40 -1.96
CA PHE A 289 11.77 -10.24 -2.07
C PHE A 289 11.28 -8.86 -1.64
N CYS A 290 10.43 -8.27 -2.49
CA CYS A 290 9.74 -7.01 -2.25
C CYS A 290 8.23 -7.19 -2.46
N LEU A 291 7.43 -6.78 -1.48
CA LEU A 291 5.98 -6.71 -1.65
C LEU A 291 5.60 -5.35 -2.25
N ILE A 292 4.67 -5.35 -3.20
CA ILE A 292 4.05 -4.17 -3.77
C ILE A 292 2.55 -4.18 -3.41
N GLY A 293 2.16 -3.35 -2.45
CA GLY A 293 0.75 -3.11 -2.12
C GLY A 293 0.09 -2.18 -3.13
N TYR A 294 -1.24 -2.04 -3.04
CA TYR A 294 -2.04 -1.16 -3.90
C TYR A 294 -1.90 -1.45 -5.41
N ALA A 295 -1.57 -2.68 -5.80
CA ALA A 295 -1.34 -3.07 -7.19
C ALA A 295 -2.49 -3.92 -7.75
N ASN A 296 -2.91 -3.65 -8.99
CA ASN A 296 -3.94 -4.40 -9.73
C ASN A 296 -5.34 -4.43 -9.09
N GLY A 297 -5.58 -3.63 -8.06
CA GLY A 297 -6.87 -3.52 -7.38
C GLY A 297 -6.75 -2.91 -6.00
N TYR A 298 -7.91 -2.73 -5.35
CA TYR A 298 -7.96 -2.18 -3.99
C TYR A 298 -9.09 -2.81 -3.19
N LEU A 299 -8.72 -3.76 -2.31
CA LEU A 299 -9.62 -4.47 -1.40
C LEU A 299 -9.85 -3.69 -0.10
N GLY A 300 -9.09 -2.62 0.15
CA GLY A 300 -8.94 -2.00 1.45
C GLY A 300 -7.90 -2.74 2.30
N TYR A 301 -8.08 -2.75 3.62
CA TYR A 301 -7.15 -3.39 4.55
C TYR A 301 -7.19 -4.91 4.48
N ILE A 302 -6.01 -5.53 4.38
CA ILE A 302 -5.78 -6.97 4.42
C ILE A 302 -5.03 -7.26 5.72
N VAL A 303 -5.78 -7.65 6.74
CA VAL A 303 -5.30 -7.75 8.13
C VAL A 303 -4.89 -9.18 8.49
N THR A 304 -4.17 -9.33 9.61
CA THR A 304 -3.87 -10.65 10.19
C THR A 304 -5.05 -11.18 11.03
N PRO A 305 -5.18 -12.51 11.24
CA PRO A 305 -6.16 -13.06 12.19
C PRO A 305 -6.01 -12.45 13.59
N ARG A 306 -4.78 -12.24 14.05
CA ARG A 306 -4.47 -11.54 15.31
C ARG A 306 -5.09 -10.14 15.34
N ALA A 307 -4.96 -9.36 14.26
CA ALA A 307 -5.52 -8.01 14.20
C ALA A 307 -7.06 -8.03 14.36
N MET A 308 -7.73 -9.05 13.83
CA MET A 308 -9.19 -9.22 14.00
C MET A 308 -9.58 -9.46 15.47
N GLU A 309 -8.73 -10.12 16.26
CA GLU A 309 -8.95 -10.32 17.69
C GLU A 309 -8.61 -9.07 18.51
N THR A 310 -7.49 -8.40 18.18
CA THR A 310 -7.03 -7.22 18.91
C THR A 310 -7.81 -5.94 18.59
N GLY A 311 -8.55 -5.91 17.49
CA GLY A 311 -9.29 -4.75 17.02
C GLY A 311 -8.41 -3.74 16.27
N GLY A 312 -8.71 -2.44 16.36
CA GLY A 312 -8.05 -1.40 15.59
C GLY A 312 -8.88 -0.94 14.38
N TYR A 313 -8.49 0.19 13.79
CA TYR A 313 -9.25 0.80 12.70
C TYR A 313 -9.31 -0.13 11.49
N GLU A 314 -8.15 -0.65 11.09
CA GLU A 314 -7.95 -1.54 9.94
C GLU A 314 -8.82 -2.80 10.02
N ALA A 315 -8.83 -3.47 11.18
CA ALA A 315 -9.65 -4.65 11.45
C ALA A 315 -11.16 -4.32 11.52
N SER A 316 -11.51 -3.08 11.82
CA SER A 316 -12.91 -2.64 11.88
C SER A 316 -13.47 -2.29 10.49
N VAL A 317 -12.62 -1.88 9.55
CA VAL A 317 -13.06 -1.49 8.19
C VAL A 317 -12.72 -2.50 7.10
N THR A 318 -11.92 -3.53 7.39
CA THR A 318 -11.61 -4.59 6.44
C THR A 318 -12.88 -5.27 5.91
N ARG A 319 -12.87 -5.53 4.60
CA ARG A 319 -13.96 -6.22 3.88
C ARG A 319 -13.72 -7.72 3.76
N LEU A 320 -12.51 -8.18 4.07
CA LEU A 320 -12.14 -9.59 3.98
C LEU A 320 -12.45 -10.31 5.29
N GLN A 321 -12.72 -11.61 5.18
CA GLN A 321 -12.71 -12.50 6.33
C GLN A 321 -11.28 -12.65 6.91
N PRO A 322 -11.13 -13.09 8.18
CA PRO A 322 -9.83 -13.14 8.86
C PRO A 322 -8.70 -13.86 8.10
N LEU A 323 -9.03 -14.88 7.30
CA LEU A 323 -8.05 -15.65 6.53
C LEU A 323 -7.77 -15.09 5.12
N GLY A 324 -8.44 -14.01 4.70
CA GLY A 324 -8.27 -13.46 3.35
C GLY A 324 -6.83 -13.05 3.03
N GLY A 325 -6.11 -12.49 4.00
CA GLY A 325 -4.68 -12.18 3.85
C GLY A 325 -3.81 -13.42 3.68
N ARG A 326 -4.11 -14.50 4.41
CA ARG A 326 -3.41 -15.78 4.30
C ARG A 326 -3.61 -16.41 2.92
N SER A 327 -4.84 -16.42 2.41
CA SER A 327 -5.13 -16.92 1.06
C SER A 327 -4.33 -16.18 -0.01
N LEU A 328 -4.16 -14.86 0.14
CA LEU A 328 -3.33 -14.07 -0.77
C LEU A 328 -1.85 -14.42 -0.67
N THR A 329 -1.30 -14.63 0.53
CA THR A 329 0.12 -14.97 0.68
C THR A 329 0.45 -16.39 0.23
N GLU A 330 -0.45 -17.35 0.44
CA GLU A 330 -0.26 -18.70 -0.12
C GLU A 330 -0.32 -18.67 -1.65
N ALA A 331 -1.24 -17.89 -2.23
CA ALA A 331 -1.29 -17.68 -3.67
C ALA A 331 0.01 -17.06 -4.25
N VAL A 332 0.67 -16.15 -3.51
CA VAL A 332 1.99 -15.64 -3.89
C VAL A 332 3.01 -16.78 -3.92
N MET A 333 3.07 -17.61 -2.89
CA MET A 333 4.05 -18.70 -2.81
C MET A 333 3.82 -19.78 -3.87
N GLU A 334 2.57 -20.11 -4.18
CA GLU A 334 2.21 -20.98 -5.30
C GLU A 334 2.72 -20.41 -6.63
N LEU A 335 2.52 -19.12 -6.88
CA LEU A 335 3.03 -18.46 -8.09
C LEU A 335 4.57 -18.43 -8.13
N VAL A 336 5.24 -18.21 -7.00
CA VAL A 336 6.71 -18.27 -6.92
C VAL A 336 7.23 -19.66 -7.30
N GLN A 337 6.57 -20.72 -6.84
CA GLN A 337 6.94 -22.09 -7.19
C GLN A 337 6.73 -22.39 -8.68
N GLN A 338 5.73 -21.75 -9.32
CA GLN A 338 5.47 -21.89 -10.76
C GLN A 338 6.50 -21.19 -11.64
N LEU A 339 7.31 -20.25 -11.12
CA LEU A 339 8.34 -19.57 -11.91
C LEU A 339 9.51 -20.50 -12.30
N ASP A 340 9.58 -21.72 -11.76
CA ASP A 340 10.64 -22.71 -12.05
C ASP A 340 12.03 -22.08 -12.02
N LEU A 341 12.44 -21.53 -10.88
CA LEU A 341 13.64 -20.68 -10.74
C LEU A 341 14.97 -21.46 -10.76
N ASN A 342 14.95 -22.72 -11.17
CA ASN A 342 16.13 -23.56 -11.38
C ASN A 342 16.86 -23.22 -12.69
#